data_AF-A0A9X6N7P0-F1
#
_entry.id   AF-A0A9X6N7P0-F1
#
_cell.length_a   1.000
_cell.length_b   1.000
_cell.length_c   1.000
_cell.angle_alpha   90.00
_cell.angle_beta   90.00
_cell.angle_gamma   90.00
#
_symmetry.space_group_name_H-M   'P 1'
#
loop_
_entity.id
_entity.type
_entity.pdbx_description
1 polymer ?
#
loop_
_entity_poly.entity_id
_entity_poly.type
_entity_poly.pdbx_seq_one_letter_code
_entity_poly.pdbx_strand_id
1 'polypeptide(L)'
;MRNRDIFRVDMSSHEGGAFNDNYNGIHRANFLGVNIQTNQATNVLFQVNFNAGGFRHNEHSRFLPGEEREVTNANDYTHRLFQVLNAVHTTHNVRSTFFSHAWTHKSLTRQNTFSTDKISQIPTVKTVSNSAERAVISNTGENIIKLDKLTTNLIYPLTSADLQASKTRFIVRIRYASMSNNRLNLLLNDTQVASLNTERTVRSGGSLDNLQYRDFKYAIFTGNFKMGSHFILGIFKETSNTEFVLDKIELIPVGTFANQLLEETQGYNNNCPQNSSSMYDQDYNTYDQNYDQSYNYNHNPGCTCNQGYNNNCPK
;
A
#
# COMPACT_ATOMS: atom_id res chain seq x y z
N MET A 1 -3.16 -20.56 6.33
CA MET A 1 -4.63 -20.76 6.40
C MET A 1 -5.24 -20.17 5.13
N ARG A 2 -5.86 -20.97 4.25
CA ARG A 2 -6.51 -20.44 3.04
C ARG A 2 -7.82 -19.72 3.42
N ASN A 3 -8.10 -18.61 2.74
CA ASN A 3 -9.38 -17.87 2.78
C ASN A 3 -9.83 -17.39 4.16
N ARG A 4 -8.89 -17.10 5.07
CA ARG A 4 -9.20 -16.54 6.39
C ARG A 4 -8.40 -15.28 6.65
N ASP A 5 -9.07 -14.25 7.11
CA ASP A 5 -8.44 -13.07 7.69
C ASP A 5 -8.52 -13.20 9.20
N ILE A 6 -7.37 -13.36 9.86
CA ILE A 6 -7.28 -13.41 11.32
C ILE A 6 -7.10 -11.97 11.81
N PHE A 7 -8.03 -11.46 12.60
CA PHE A 7 -8.02 -10.07 13.09
C PHE A 7 -7.64 -9.96 14.57
N ARG A 8 -7.65 -11.07 15.32
CA ARG A 8 -7.35 -11.10 16.74
C ARG A 8 -6.72 -12.42 17.16
N VAL A 9 -5.78 -12.36 18.09
CA VAL A 9 -5.16 -13.54 18.72
C VAL A 9 -5.27 -13.41 20.23
N ASP A 10 -5.98 -14.35 20.86
CA ASP A 10 -6.05 -14.48 22.31
C ASP A 10 -5.14 -15.63 22.75
N MET A 11 -4.18 -15.38 23.63
CA MET A 11 -3.14 -16.33 24.01
C MET A 11 -3.06 -16.48 25.52
N SER A 12 -2.79 -17.70 25.96
CA SER A 12 -2.50 -18.02 27.36
C SER A 12 -1.03 -18.42 27.47
N SER A 13 -0.29 -17.73 28.33
CA SER A 13 1.12 -18.01 28.62
C SER A 13 1.27 -18.72 29.96
N HIS A 14 2.33 -19.52 30.09
CA HIS A 14 2.81 -19.99 31.39
C HIS A 14 4.13 -19.28 31.72
N GLU A 15 4.33 -19.03 33.00
CA GLU A 15 5.56 -18.47 33.57
C GLU A 15 5.88 -19.18 34.89
N GLY A 16 7.07 -19.74 35.00
CA GLY A 16 7.52 -20.42 36.22
C GLY A 16 8.50 -21.57 35.96
N GLY A 17 8.96 -22.22 37.01
CA GLY A 17 9.88 -23.36 36.94
C GLY A 17 10.33 -23.81 38.33
N ALA A 18 11.20 -24.83 38.38
CA ALA A 18 11.82 -25.28 39.64
C ALA A 18 12.75 -24.20 40.20
N PHE A 19 13.17 -24.31 41.47
CA PHE A 19 13.90 -23.27 42.24
C PHE A 19 15.02 -22.50 41.50
N ASN A 20 15.66 -23.09 40.48
CA ASN A 20 16.73 -22.48 39.71
C ASN A 20 16.41 -22.27 38.21
N ASP A 21 15.25 -22.70 37.71
CA ASP A 21 14.88 -22.66 36.29
C ASP A 21 13.67 -21.74 36.04
N ASN A 22 13.69 -20.97 34.95
CA ASN A 22 12.58 -20.14 34.52
C ASN A 22 12.12 -20.51 33.10
N TYR A 23 10.89 -21.04 32.98
CA TYR A 23 10.28 -21.40 31.70
C TYR A 23 9.11 -20.48 31.39
N ASN A 24 9.13 -19.93 30.17
CA ASN A 24 8.09 -19.04 29.68
C ASN A 24 7.66 -19.41 28.27
N GLY A 25 6.36 -19.46 28.02
CA GLY A 25 5.86 -19.73 26.69
C GLY A 25 4.35 -19.66 26.57
N ILE A 26 3.88 -19.63 25.32
CA ILE A 26 2.46 -19.73 24.99
C ILE A 26 2.09 -21.21 24.92
N HIS A 27 1.10 -21.61 25.71
CA HIS A 27 0.57 -22.98 25.68
C HIS A 27 -0.80 -23.06 25.02
N ARG A 28 -1.48 -21.92 24.83
CA ARG A 28 -2.75 -21.84 24.13
C ARG A 28 -2.82 -20.54 23.32
N ALA A 29 -3.30 -20.63 22.09
CA ALA A 29 -3.58 -19.46 21.26
C ALA A 29 -4.84 -19.70 20.42
N ASN A 30 -5.82 -18.83 20.57
CA ASN A 30 -7.05 -18.81 19.78
C ASN A 30 -6.95 -17.68 18.74
N PHE A 31 -6.87 -18.05 17.47
CA PHE A 31 -6.82 -17.13 16.34
C PHE A 31 -8.24 -16.88 15.86
N LEU A 32 -8.79 -15.70 16.15
CA LEU A 32 -10.12 -15.29 15.71
C LEU A 32 -10.02 -14.59 14.35
N GLY A 33 -10.90 -14.98 13.44
CA GLY A 33 -10.90 -14.47 12.08
C GLY A 33 -12.25 -14.55 11.40
N VAL A 34 -12.26 -14.21 10.13
CA VAL A 34 -13.42 -14.31 9.24
C VAL A 34 -13.06 -15.10 8.00
N ASN A 35 -13.98 -15.92 7.52
CA ASN A 35 -13.87 -16.54 6.20
C ASN A 35 -14.20 -15.50 5.13
N ILE A 36 -13.26 -15.18 4.26
CA ILE A 36 -13.41 -14.10 3.27
C ILE A 36 -14.42 -14.42 2.16
N GLN A 37 -14.85 -15.68 2.02
CA GLN A 37 -15.83 -16.10 1.02
C GLN A 37 -17.25 -16.11 1.58
N THR A 38 -17.42 -16.58 2.82
CA THR A 38 -18.74 -16.71 3.45
C THR A 38 -19.07 -15.59 4.42
N ASN A 39 -18.09 -14.72 4.72
CA ASN A 39 -18.15 -13.69 5.75
C ASN A 39 -18.51 -14.22 7.15
N GLN A 40 -18.28 -15.51 7.41
CA GLN A 40 -18.57 -16.14 8.69
C GLN A 40 -17.38 -16.04 9.63
N ALA A 41 -17.65 -15.79 10.92
CA ALA A 41 -16.64 -15.85 11.96
C ALA A 41 -15.99 -17.24 12.02
N THR A 42 -14.69 -17.27 12.25
CA THR A 42 -13.89 -18.49 12.36
C THR A 42 -12.94 -18.37 13.52
N ASN A 43 -12.56 -19.51 14.08
CA ASN A 43 -11.45 -19.58 15.02
C ASN A 43 -10.53 -20.77 14.70
N VAL A 44 -9.26 -20.64 15.07
CA VAL A 44 -8.28 -21.72 15.04
C VAL A 44 -7.63 -21.79 16.41
N LEU A 45 -7.70 -22.95 17.05
CA LEU A 45 -7.12 -23.17 18.37
C LEU A 45 -5.78 -23.89 18.22
N PHE A 46 -4.73 -23.29 18.75
CA PHE A 46 -3.49 -23.96 19.11
C PHE A 46 -3.52 -24.23 20.62
N GLN A 47 -3.23 -25.46 21.02
CA GLN A 47 -3.12 -25.83 22.42
C GLN A 47 -2.08 -26.94 22.60
N VAL A 48 -1.25 -26.80 23.62
CA VAL A 48 -0.33 -27.83 24.08
C VAL A 48 -0.83 -28.34 25.43
N ASN A 49 -1.00 -29.65 25.54
CA ASN A 49 -1.33 -30.28 26.81
C ASN A 49 -0.03 -30.46 27.61
N PHE A 50 0.10 -29.79 28.74
CA PHE A 50 1.20 -29.99 29.68
C PHE A 50 0.68 -29.86 31.11
N ASN A 51 1.35 -30.51 32.06
CA ASN A 51 1.02 -30.39 33.47
C ASN A 51 1.52 -29.04 33.99
N ALA A 52 0.60 -28.10 34.18
CA ALA A 52 0.92 -26.74 34.61
C ALA A 52 0.97 -26.57 36.13
N GLY A 53 0.91 -27.66 36.91
CA GLY A 53 1.02 -27.59 38.36
C GLY A 53 2.31 -26.89 38.79
N GLY A 54 2.18 -25.67 39.32
CA GLY A 54 3.31 -24.82 39.75
C GLY A 54 3.65 -23.64 38.84
N PHE A 55 2.99 -23.49 37.68
CA PHE A 55 3.18 -22.34 36.79
C PHE A 55 2.14 -21.25 37.05
N ARG A 56 2.54 -19.98 36.87
CA ARG A 56 1.61 -18.86 36.76
C ARG A 56 1.06 -18.80 35.35
N HIS A 57 -0.22 -18.46 35.24
CA HIS A 57 -0.92 -18.32 33.96
C HIS A 57 -1.25 -16.86 33.70
N ASN A 58 -0.95 -16.37 32.50
CA ASN A 58 -1.31 -15.03 32.07
C ASN A 58 -2.06 -15.08 30.74
N GLU A 59 -3.10 -14.28 30.60
CA GLU A 59 -3.87 -14.14 29.37
C GLU A 59 -3.44 -12.88 28.62
N HIS A 60 -3.40 -12.98 27.29
CA HIS A 60 -2.89 -11.94 26.40
C HIS A 60 -3.79 -11.83 25.19
N SER A 61 -4.34 -10.65 24.92
CA SER A 61 -4.99 -10.35 23.64
C SER A 61 -4.09 -9.50 22.76
N ARG A 62 -4.02 -9.83 21.47
CA ARG A 62 -3.32 -9.06 20.45
C ARG A 62 -4.28 -8.79 19.30
N PHE A 63 -4.57 -7.52 19.08
CA PHE A 63 -5.38 -7.01 17.99
C PHE A 63 -5.04 -5.55 17.74
N LEU A 64 -5.48 -5.02 16.60
CA LEU A 64 -5.46 -3.59 16.31
C LEU A 64 -6.90 -3.07 16.33
N PRO A 65 -7.14 -1.79 16.67
CA PRO A 65 -8.47 -1.23 16.72
C PRO A 65 -9.25 -1.43 15.42
N GLY A 66 -10.56 -1.62 15.56
CA GLY A 66 -11.48 -1.62 14.43
C GLY A 66 -11.74 -0.20 13.92
N GLU A 67 -12.44 -0.09 12.80
CA GLU A 67 -12.81 1.20 12.19
C GLU A 67 -13.74 2.00 13.10
N GLU A 68 -14.62 1.31 13.83
CA GLU A 68 -15.65 1.94 14.68
C GLU A 68 -15.46 1.67 16.17
N ARG A 69 -14.59 0.72 16.54
CA ARG A 69 -14.50 0.17 17.90
C ARG A 69 -13.06 -0.04 18.31
N GLU A 70 -12.75 0.25 19.58
CA GLU A 70 -11.43 -0.03 20.16
C GLU A 70 -11.09 -1.52 20.11
N VAL A 71 -12.07 -2.39 20.41
CA VAL A 71 -11.93 -3.84 20.30
C VAL A 71 -12.57 -4.29 18.99
N THR A 72 -11.73 -4.77 18.08
CA THR A 72 -12.16 -5.24 16.77
C THR A 72 -12.96 -6.56 16.82
N ASN A 73 -13.86 -6.71 15.85
CA ASN A 73 -14.62 -7.91 15.56
C ASN A 73 -14.59 -8.22 14.04
N ALA A 74 -15.33 -9.26 13.64
CA ALA A 74 -15.35 -9.76 12.26
C ALA A 74 -15.87 -8.75 11.22
N ASN A 75 -16.63 -7.72 11.64
CA ASN A 75 -17.25 -6.75 10.74
C ASN A 75 -16.47 -5.43 10.64
N ASP A 76 -15.64 -5.09 11.63
CA ASP A 76 -14.99 -3.76 11.72
C ASP A 76 -13.45 -3.81 11.74
N TYR A 77 -12.85 -4.99 11.58
CA TYR A 77 -11.39 -5.09 11.61
C TYR A 77 -10.72 -4.25 10.53
N THR A 78 -9.60 -3.62 10.92
CA THR A 78 -8.75 -2.80 10.04
C THR A 78 -7.54 -3.58 9.52
N HIS A 79 -7.10 -4.58 10.29
CA HIS A 79 -5.86 -5.31 10.03
C HIS A 79 -6.06 -6.81 10.13
N ARG A 80 -5.26 -7.54 9.36
CA ARG A 80 -5.19 -8.99 9.41
C ARG A 80 -3.76 -9.45 9.69
N LEU A 81 -3.65 -10.54 10.43
CA LEU A 81 -2.40 -11.18 10.76
C LEU A 81 -1.71 -11.62 9.47
N PHE A 82 -0.49 -11.12 9.28
CA PHE A 82 0.36 -11.44 8.13
C PHE A 82 1.34 -12.55 8.49
N GLN A 83 2.05 -12.40 9.60
CA GLN A 83 3.06 -13.34 10.03
C GLN A 83 3.15 -13.40 11.55
N VAL A 84 3.42 -14.60 12.06
CA VAL A 84 3.83 -14.82 13.45
C VAL A 84 5.30 -15.19 13.43
N LEU A 85 6.11 -14.42 14.14
CA LEU A 85 7.54 -14.67 14.32
C LEU A 85 7.74 -15.26 15.71
N ASN A 86 8.57 -16.30 15.79
CA ASN A 86 8.98 -16.90 17.04
C ASN A 86 10.42 -16.49 17.34
N ALA A 87 10.66 -16.00 18.56
CA ALA A 87 12.00 -15.83 19.11
C ALA A 87 12.15 -16.73 20.34
N VAL A 88 13.22 -17.51 20.37
CA VAL A 88 13.57 -18.36 21.52
C VAL A 88 14.78 -17.77 22.22
N HIS A 89 14.67 -17.62 23.54
CA HIS A 89 15.77 -17.26 24.41
C HIS A 89 16.08 -18.44 25.33
N THR A 90 17.30 -18.97 25.22
CA THR A 90 17.77 -20.10 26.02
C THR A 90 19.10 -19.76 26.69
N THR A 91 19.15 -19.85 28.01
CA THR A 91 20.37 -19.90 28.81
C THR A 91 20.34 -21.15 29.69
N HIS A 92 21.38 -21.36 30.51
CA HIS A 92 21.50 -22.56 31.36
C HIS A 92 20.25 -22.80 32.24
N ASN A 93 19.61 -21.72 32.71
CA ASN A 93 18.51 -21.74 33.67
C ASN A 93 17.24 -21.06 33.14
N VAL A 94 17.21 -20.62 31.87
CA VAL A 94 16.06 -19.89 31.32
C VAL A 94 15.72 -20.44 29.95
N ARG A 95 14.45 -20.75 29.73
CA ARG A 95 13.93 -21.04 28.40
C ARG A 95 12.62 -20.29 28.19
N SER A 96 12.69 -19.27 27.35
CA SER A 96 11.56 -18.40 27.03
C SER A 96 11.29 -18.41 25.54
N THR A 97 10.01 -18.49 25.16
CA THR A 97 9.56 -18.32 23.78
C THR A 97 8.67 -17.09 23.67
N PHE A 98 9.00 -16.20 22.75
CA PHE A 98 8.26 -14.97 22.48
C PHE A 98 7.68 -15.01 21.06
N PHE A 99 6.48 -14.43 20.91
CA PHE A 99 5.81 -14.34 19.62
C PHE A 99 5.56 -12.89 19.24
N SER A 100 6.09 -12.48 18.10
CA SER A 100 5.80 -11.18 17.49
C SER A 100 4.79 -11.36 16.37
N HIS A 101 3.80 -10.48 16.30
CA HIS A 101 2.71 -10.54 15.33
C HIS A 101 2.84 -9.38 14.36
N ALA A 102 3.09 -9.68 13.09
CA ALA A 102 3.08 -8.71 12.01
C ALA A 102 1.67 -8.65 11.42
N TRP A 103 1.17 -7.43 11.24
CA TRP A 103 -0.18 -7.16 10.74
C TRP A 103 -0.10 -6.41 9.41
N THR A 104 -1.07 -6.65 8.53
CA THR A 104 -1.24 -5.90 7.28
C THR A 104 -2.62 -5.28 7.25
N HIS A 105 -2.74 -4.05 6.77
CA HIS A 105 -4.03 -3.39 6.65
C HIS A 105 -4.94 -4.13 5.66
N LYS A 106 -6.25 -4.19 5.94
CA LYS A 106 -7.22 -4.97 5.16
C LYS A 106 -7.39 -4.47 3.73
N SER A 107 -7.12 -3.18 3.49
CA SER A 107 -7.16 -2.56 2.15
C SER A 107 -6.16 -3.19 1.18
N LEU A 108 -5.08 -3.82 1.68
CA LEU A 108 -4.16 -4.56 0.85
C LEU A 108 -4.82 -5.89 0.45
N THR A 109 -5.53 -5.92 -0.67
CA THR A 109 -6.23 -7.14 -1.13
C THR A 109 -5.25 -8.27 -1.48
N ARG A 110 -5.66 -9.54 -1.29
CA ARG A 110 -4.81 -10.72 -1.60
C ARG A 110 -4.54 -10.86 -3.11
N GLN A 111 -5.51 -10.46 -3.94
CA GLN A 111 -5.40 -10.41 -5.39
C GLN A 111 -5.21 -8.96 -5.84
N ASN A 112 -4.47 -8.73 -6.91
CA ASN A 112 -4.46 -7.41 -7.55
C ASN A 112 -5.75 -7.27 -8.33
N THR A 113 -6.64 -6.41 -7.83
CA THR A 113 -7.92 -6.14 -8.48
C THR A 113 -7.93 -4.77 -9.10
N PHE A 114 -8.67 -4.61 -10.19
CA PHE A 114 -8.87 -3.33 -10.84
C PHE A 114 -10.34 -3.17 -11.25
N SER A 115 -10.82 -1.93 -11.31
CA SER A 115 -12.20 -1.62 -11.68
C SER A 115 -12.29 -0.56 -12.75
N THR A 116 -13.45 -0.49 -13.41
CA THR A 116 -13.77 0.42 -14.51
C THR A 116 -14.35 1.76 -14.05
N ASP A 117 -14.72 1.89 -12.78
CA ASP A 117 -15.33 3.09 -12.20
C ASP A 117 -14.36 3.99 -11.43
N LYS A 118 -13.11 3.54 -11.22
CA LYS A 118 -12.10 4.26 -10.44
C LYS A 118 -10.67 3.98 -10.89
N ILE A 119 -9.76 4.89 -10.54
CA ILE A 119 -8.33 4.66 -10.70
C ILE A 119 -7.90 3.56 -9.72
N SER A 120 -7.39 2.47 -10.28
CA SER A 120 -6.91 1.33 -9.48
C SER A 120 -5.41 1.45 -9.25
N GLN A 121 -5.00 1.61 -7.99
CA GLN A 121 -3.59 1.67 -7.60
C GLN A 121 -3.08 0.28 -7.20
N ILE A 122 -2.02 -0.18 -7.87
CA ILE A 122 -1.35 -1.45 -7.62
C ILE A 122 0.05 -1.15 -7.06
N PRO A 123 0.25 -1.33 -5.73
CA PRO A 123 1.57 -1.17 -5.13
C PRO A 123 2.57 -2.14 -5.76
N THR A 124 3.79 -1.68 -6.02
CA THR A 124 4.79 -2.49 -6.72
C THR A 124 5.18 -3.75 -5.99
N VAL A 125 5.17 -3.73 -4.67
CA VAL A 125 5.45 -4.88 -3.80
C VAL A 125 4.47 -6.05 -3.97
N LYS A 126 3.34 -5.85 -4.68
CA LYS A 126 2.41 -6.93 -5.04
C LYS A 126 2.78 -7.67 -6.33
N THR A 127 4.00 -7.48 -6.83
CA THR A 127 4.55 -8.27 -7.92
C THR A 127 4.76 -9.73 -7.49
N VAL A 128 4.62 -10.67 -8.43
CA VAL A 128 4.92 -12.09 -8.22
C VAL A 128 6.28 -12.51 -8.77
N SER A 129 7.03 -11.58 -9.37
CA SER A 129 8.40 -11.86 -9.82
C SER A 129 9.24 -12.31 -8.63
N ASN A 130 10.30 -13.09 -8.84
CA ASN A 130 11.21 -13.53 -7.77
C ASN A 130 12.68 -13.24 -8.12
N SER A 131 12.91 -12.23 -8.96
CA SER A 131 14.25 -11.83 -9.40
C SER A 131 15.08 -11.30 -8.24
N ALA A 132 16.39 -11.63 -8.24
CA ALA A 132 17.37 -11.07 -7.32
C ALA A 132 17.77 -9.63 -7.66
N GLU A 133 17.30 -9.09 -8.79
CA GLU A 133 17.66 -7.74 -9.25
C GLU A 133 16.77 -6.62 -8.66
N ARG A 134 15.96 -6.97 -7.66
CA ARG A 134 15.10 -6.05 -6.94
C ARG A 134 15.42 -6.06 -5.46
N ALA A 135 15.30 -4.89 -4.83
CA ALA A 135 15.28 -4.76 -3.39
C ALA A 135 13.94 -4.13 -2.98
N VAL A 136 13.34 -4.66 -1.92
CA VAL A 136 12.23 -3.97 -1.25
C VAL A 136 12.87 -3.01 -0.26
N ILE A 137 12.68 -1.71 -0.48
CA ILE A 137 13.18 -0.68 0.43
C ILE A 137 12.00 -0.09 1.20
N SER A 138 12.25 0.21 2.47
CA SER A 138 11.28 0.89 3.30
C SER A 138 11.22 2.36 2.89
N ASN A 139 10.01 2.85 2.69
CA ASN A 139 9.72 4.27 2.56
C ASN A 139 8.64 4.64 3.58
N THR A 140 8.43 5.93 3.83
CA THR A 140 7.52 6.42 4.87
C THR A 140 6.12 5.78 4.74
N GLY A 141 5.80 4.84 5.63
CA GLY A 141 4.52 4.14 5.69
C GLY A 141 4.31 2.98 4.69
N GLU A 142 5.17 2.82 3.68
CA GLU A 142 4.99 1.82 2.62
C GLU A 142 6.33 1.23 2.15
N ASN A 143 6.29 -0.04 1.73
CA ASN A 143 7.41 -0.67 1.07
C ASN A 143 7.33 -0.39 -0.43
N ILE A 144 8.44 0.02 -1.03
CA ILE A 144 8.57 0.26 -2.47
C ILE A 144 9.68 -0.62 -3.05
N ILE A 145 9.69 -0.79 -4.37
CA ILE A 145 10.71 -1.60 -5.03
C ILE A 145 11.80 -0.70 -5.61
N LYS A 146 13.01 -0.83 -5.08
CA LYS A 146 14.25 -0.38 -5.72
C LYS A 146 14.69 -1.43 -6.74
N LEU A 147 15.03 -0.93 -7.92
CA LEU A 147 15.34 -1.71 -9.10
C LEU A 147 16.77 -1.36 -9.49
N ASP A 148 17.69 -2.24 -9.12
CA ASP A 148 19.13 -2.05 -9.37
C ASP A 148 19.45 -2.43 -10.82
N LYS A 149 18.86 -3.55 -11.29
CA LYS A 149 18.86 -4.00 -12.68
C LYS A 149 17.47 -4.54 -12.99
N LEU A 150 16.94 -4.26 -14.17
CA LEU A 150 15.61 -4.73 -14.59
C LEU A 150 15.78 -5.54 -15.87
N THR A 151 16.75 -6.44 -15.87
CA THR A 151 16.82 -7.44 -16.95
C THR A 151 15.67 -8.44 -16.80
N THR A 152 15.09 -8.54 -15.60
CA THR A 152 13.91 -9.34 -15.31
C THR A 152 12.64 -8.49 -15.17
N ASN A 153 11.56 -8.93 -15.80
CA ASN A 153 10.25 -8.28 -15.75
C ASN A 153 9.65 -8.31 -14.32
N LEU A 154 9.08 -7.19 -13.87
CA LEU A 154 8.11 -7.17 -12.78
C LEU A 154 6.76 -7.61 -13.30
N ILE A 155 6.18 -8.64 -12.69
CA ILE A 155 4.96 -9.30 -13.16
C ILE A 155 3.84 -9.10 -12.15
N TYR A 156 2.66 -8.75 -12.63
CA TYR A 156 1.46 -8.47 -11.84
C TYR A 156 0.25 -9.19 -12.46
N PRO A 157 -0.16 -10.34 -11.90
CA PRO A 157 -1.44 -10.96 -12.24
C PRO A 157 -2.57 -10.07 -11.73
N LEU A 158 -3.47 -9.67 -12.61
CA LEU A 158 -4.56 -8.74 -12.34
C LEU A 158 -5.91 -9.40 -12.66
N THR A 159 -6.91 -9.11 -11.83
CA THR A 159 -8.28 -9.59 -11.98
C THR A 159 -9.24 -8.42 -11.91
N SER A 160 -10.20 -8.36 -12.84
CA SER A 160 -11.19 -7.29 -12.78
C SER A 160 -12.19 -7.53 -11.65
N ALA A 161 -12.59 -6.44 -10.99
CA ALA A 161 -13.69 -6.43 -10.04
C ALA A 161 -15.06 -6.41 -10.72
N ASP A 162 -15.12 -6.10 -12.02
CA ASP A 162 -16.37 -5.94 -12.76
C ASP A 162 -16.35 -6.58 -14.16
N LEU A 163 -17.52 -6.85 -14.72
CA LEU A 163 -17.66 -7.52 -16.02
C LEU A 163 -17.36 -6.58 -17.20
N GLN A 164 -17.30 -5.26 -16.97
CA GLN A 164 -17.13 -4.28 -18.03
C GLN A 164 -15.67 -4.07 -18.42
N ALA A 165 -14.71 -4.55 -17.64
CA ALA A 165 -13.28 -4.41 -17.95
C ALA A 165 -12.91 -4.83 -19.38
N SER A 166 -13.51 -5.90 -19.91
CA SER A 166 -13.25 -6.36 -21.29
C SER A 166 -13.63 -5.36 -22.39
N LYS A 167 -14.53 -4.42 -22.07
CA LYS A 167 -15.01 -3.35 -22.97
C LYS A 167 -14.32 -2.01 -22.69
N THR A 168 -13.76 -1.85 -21.49
CA THR A 168 -13.08 -0.64 -21.06
C THR A 168 -11.63 -0.65 -21.50
N ARG A 169 -11.14 0.53 -21.93
CA ARG A 169 -9.71 0.74 -22.19
C ARG A 169 -9.11 1.47 -21.00
N PHE A 170 -7.85 1.20 -20.71
CA PHE A 170 -7.16 1.79 -19.56
C PHE A 170 -5.90 2.50 -20.01
N ILE A 171 -5.65 3.65 -19.41
CA ILE A 171 -4.34 4.31 -19.42
C ILE A 171 -3.53 3.71 -18.27
N VAL A 172 -2.26 3.41 -18.53
CA VAL A 172 -1.32 2.93 -17.51
C VAL A 172 -0.41 4.08 -17.11
N ARG A 173 -0.50 4.49 -15.86
CA ARG A 173 0.35 5.51 -15.24
C ARG A 173 1.21 4.84 -14.17
N ILE A 174 2.41 5.34 -13.94
CA ILE A 174 3.29 4.87 -12.87
C ILE A 174 3.68 6.03 -11.99
N ARG A 175 3.90 5.77 -10.70
CA ARG A 175 4.63 6.67 -9.80
C ARG A 175 6.01 6.10 -9.55
N TYR A 176 7.03 6.93 -9.72
CA TYR A 176 8.41 6.46 -9.70
C TYR A 176 9.38 7.55 -9.19
N ALA A 177 10.58 7.12 -8.78
CA ALA A 177 11.72 7.98 -8.53
C ALA A 177 12.95 7.44 -9.28
N SER A 178 13.81 8.33 -9.76
CA SER A 178 14.93 7.95 -10.63
C SER A 178 16.14 8.86 -10.52
N MET A 179 17.33 8.26 -10.51
CA MET A 179 18.62 8.97 -10.52
C MET A 179 19.05 9.46 -11.91
N SER A 180 18.41 8.96 -12.96
CA SER A 180 18.70 9.32 -14.36
C SER A 180 17.46 9.17 -15.25
N ASN A 181 17.61 9.49 -16.54
CA ASN A 181 16.60 9.14 -17.51
C ASN A 181 16.62 7.63 -17.76
N ASN A 182 15.46 7.01 -17.88
CA ASN A 182 15.31 5.57 -18.15
C ASN A 182 14.26 5.33 -19.23
N ARG A 183 14.30 4.13 -19.80
CA ARG A 183 13.25 3.63 -20.69
C ARG A 183 12.66 2.36 -20.12
N LEU A 184 11.34 2.38 -19.93
CA LEU A 184 10.54 1.27 -19.47
C LEU A 184 9.69 0.72 -20.59
N ASN A 185 9.33 -0.55 -20.49
CA ASN A 185 8.43 -1.24 -21.40
C ASN A 185 7.28 -1.86 -20.62
N LEU A 186 6.09 -1.73 -21.19
CA LEU A 186 4.86 -2.34 -20.70
C LEU A 186 4.60 -3.62 -21.49
N LEU A 187 4.43 -4.72 -20.77
CA LEU A 187 3.91 -5.95 -21.33
C LEU A 187 2.48 -6.19 -20.86
N LEU A 188 1.66 -6.71 -21.76
CA LEU A 188 0.36 -7.29 -21.44
C LEU A 188 0.36 -8.73 -21.98
N ASN A 189 0.15 -9.70 -21.09
CA ASN A 189 0.22 -11.14 -21.41
C ASN A 189 1.50 -11.48 -22.19
N ASP A 190 2.65 -11.11 -21.63
CA ASP A 190 3.99 -11.35 -22.18
C ASP A 190 4.29 -10.70 -23.54
N THR A 191 3.38 -9.88 -24.06
CA THR A 191 3.60 -9.09 -25.28
C THR A 191 3.91 -7.64 -24.92
N GLN A 192 5.05 -7.11 -25.37
CA GLN A 192 5.36 -5.69 -25.23
C GLN A 192 4.38 -4.86 -26.08
N VAL A 193 3.63 -3.95 -25.44
CA VAL A 193 2.60 -3.13 -26.09
C VAL A 193 2.93 -1.65 -26.12
N ALA A 194 3.84 -1.19 -25.25
CA ALA A 194 4.26 0.21 -25.20
C ALA A 194 5.64 0.37 -24.55
N SER A 195 6.26 1.52 -24.82
CA SER A 195 7.46 2.00 -24.13
C SER A 195 7.18 3.35 -23.48
N LEU A 196 7.94 3.67 -22.44
CA LEU A 196 7.88 4.93 -21.70
C LEU A 196 9.29 5.43 -21.39
N ASN A 197 9.59 6.66 -21.82
CA ASN A 197 10.78 7.37 -21.35
C ASN A 197 10.44 8.10 -20.06
N THR A 198 11.16 7.79 -18.99
CA THR A 198 11.06 8.47 -17.70
C THR A 198 12.25 9.38 -17.51
N GLU A 199 12.03 10.57 -16.99
CA GLU A 199 13.11 11.50 -16.66
C GLU A 199 13.68 11.26 -15.25
N ARG A 200 14.88 11.81 -15.01
CA ARG A 200 15.46 11.95 -13.66
C ARG A 200 14.52 12.75 -12.77
N THR A 201 14.32 12.28 -11.53
CA THR A 201 13.48 12.96 -10.53
C THR A 201 14.27 13.38 -9.31
N VAL A 202 15.28 12.60 -8.91
CA VAL A 202 16.12 12.88 -7.75
C VAL A 202 17.19 13.90 -8.10
N ARG A 203 17.33 14.94 -7.28
CA ARG A 203 18.31 16.01 -7.52
C ARG A 203 19.76 15.50 -7.51
N SER A 204 20.68 16.29 -8.06
CA SER A 204 22.12 16.00 -7.98
C SER A 204 22.55 15.91 -6.51
N GLY A 205 23.29 14.85 -6.16
CA GLY A 205 23.71 14.56 -4.78
C GLY A 205 22.64 13.89 -3.89
N GLY A 206 21.44 13.60 -4.41
CA GLY A 206 20.43 12.81 -3.69
C GLY A 206 20.69 11.29 -3.74
N SER A 207 19.85 10.52 -3.05
CA SER A 207 19.90 9.04 -3.02
C SER A 207 18.50 8.43 -3.04
N LEU A 208 18.35 7.23 -3.62
CA LEU A 208 17.12 6.45 -3.54
C LEU A 208 16.89 5.78 -2.18
N ASP A 209 17.88 5.82 -1.28
CA ASP A 209 17.75 5.24 0.06
C ASP A 209 17.11 6.21 1.06
N ASN A 210 16.97 7.50 0.70
CA ASN A 210 16.32 8.53 1.51
C ASN A 210 15.40 9.41 0.63
N LEU A 211 14.35 8.79 0.10
CA LEU A 211 13.40 9.44 -0.79
C LEU A 211 12.45 10.35 -0.02
N GLN A 212 12.25 11.56 -0.54
CA GLN A 212 11.27 12.53 -0.07
C GLN A 212 10.07 12.56 -1.03
N TYR A 213 8.94 13.13 -0.57
CA TYR A 213 7.73 13.23 -1.40
C TYR A 213 8.00 13.85 -2.78
N ARG A 214 8.82 14.91 -2.82
CA ARG A 214 9.21 15.65 -4.04
C ARG A 214 10.05 14.85 -5.05
N ASP A 215 10.63 13.73 -4.62
CA ASP A 215 11.51 12.91 -5.45
C ASP A 215 10.72 11.95 -6.36
N PHE A 216 9.40 11.85 -6.17
CA PHE A 216 8.51 11.05 -6.98
C PHE A 216 7.84 11.86 -8.08
N LYS A 217 7.69 11.28 -9.27
CA LYS A 217 6.87 11.80 -10.36
C LYS A 217 5.91 10.74 -10.89
N TYR A 218 4.89 11.20 -11.60
CA TYR A 218 4.03 10.34 -12.40
C TYR A 218 4.44 10.37 -13.87
N ALA A 219 4.38 9.22 -14.54
CA ALA A 219 4.59 9.11 -15.98
C ALA A 219 3.60 8.12 -16.60
N ILE A 220 3.19 8.36 -17.84
CA ILE A 220 2.10 7.65 -18.51
C ILE A 220 2.64 6.91 -19.74
N PHE A 221 2.34 5.62 -19.86
CA PHE A 221 2.60 4.89 -21.11
C PHE A 221 1.70 5.41 -22.22
N THR A 222 2.28 5.72 -23.38
CA THR A 222 1.53 6.22 -24.52
C THR A 222 0.49 5.22 -25.00
N GLY A 223 -0.75 5.68 -25.12
CA GLY A 223 -1.88 4.89 -25.61
C GLY A 223 -2.85 4.50 -24.50
N ASN A 224 -3.81 3.65 -24.88
CA ASN A 224 -4.76 3.05 -23.95
C ASN A 224 -4.97 1.59 -24.37
N PHE A 225 -5.18 0.72 -23.38
CA PHE A 225 -5.07 -0.72 -23.57
C PHE A 225 -6.35 -1.42 -23.13
N LYS A 226 -6.81 -2.39 -23.92
CA LYS A 226 -7.88 -3.28 -23.47
C LYS A 226 -7.30 -4.28 -22.49
N MET A 227 -7.92 -4.39 -21.33
CA MET A 227 -7.56 -5.35 -20.29
C MET A 227 -8.69 -6.36 -20.19
N GLY A 228 -8.38 -7.65 -20.35
CA GLY A 228 -9.37 -8.71 -20.13
C GLY A 228 -9.81 -8.79 -18.68
N SER A 229 -10.77 -9.67 -18.36
CA SER A 229 -11.16 -9.93 -16.97
C SER A 229 -10.01 -10.47 -16.12
N HIS A 230 -9.06 -11.15 -16.76
CA HIS A 230 -7.80 -11.60 -16.19
C HIS A 230 -6.69 -11.28 -17.17
N PHE A 231 -5.59 -10.70 -16.69
CA PHE A 231 -4.41 -10.47 -17.52
C PHE A 231 -3.16 -10.35 -16.65
N ILE A 232 -2.01 -10.49 -17.30
CA ILE A 232 -0.71 -10.28 -16.69
C ILE A 232 -0.16 -8.94 -17.19
N LEU A 233 0.13 -8.04 -16.25
CA LEU A 233 0.87 -6.81 -16.54
C LEU A 233 2.34 -7.02 -16.22
N GLY A 234 3.20 -6.68 -17.17
CA GLY A 234 4.65 -6.69 -17.02
C GLY A 234 5.25 -5.30 -17.14
N ILE A 235 6.25 -4.97 -16.31
CA ILE A 235 7.11 -3.80 -16.50
C ILE A 235 8.57 -4.23 -16.46
N PHE A 236 9.37 -3.80 -17.43
CA PHE A 236 10.83 -3.92 -17.37
C PHE A 236 11.51 -2.66 -17.90
N LYS A 237 12.81 -2.53 -17.63
CA LYS A 237 13.63 -1.37 -18.00
C LYS A 237 14.70 -1.82 -18.98
N GLU A 238 14.84 -1.09 -20.08
CA GLU A 238 15.79 -1.44 -21.13
C GLU A 238 17.25 -1.23 -20.69
N THR A 239 17.52 -0.22 -19.87
CA THR A 239 18.89 0.13 -19.45
C THR A 239 19.22 -0.51 -18.11
N SER A 240 20.33 -1.26 -18.03
CA SER A 240 20.67 -2.07 -16.85
C SER A 240 21.42 -1.36 -15.73
N ASN A 241 21.85 -0.10 -15.89
CA ASN A 241 22.90 0.48 -15.01
C ASN A 241 22.50 1.75 -14.24
N THR A 242 21.22 2.00 -14.07
CA THR A 242 20.73 3.25 -13.44
C THR A 242 19.68 2.95 -12.40
N GLU A 243 19.91 3.40 -11.17
CA GLU A 243 18.99 3.14 -10.07
C GLU A 243 17.62 3.77 -10.34
N PHE A 244 16.59 2.98 -10.12
CA PHE A 244 15.20 3.34 -10.35
C PHE A 244 14.33 2.76 -9.25
N VAL A 245 13.33 3.50 -8.80
CA VAL A 245 12.36 3.05 -7.81
C VAL A 245 10.98 3.17 -8.41
N LEU A 246 10.23 2.07 -8.35
CA LEU A 246 8.83 2.03 -8.75
C LEU A 246 7.98 1.91 -7.49
N ASP A 247 7.06 2.84 -7.31
CA ASP A 247 6.18 2.90 -6.13
C ASP A 247 4.87 2.17 -6.40
N LYS A 248 4.15 2.60 -7.44
CA LYS A 248 2.87 2.01 -7.82
C LYS A 248 2.58 2.16 -9.31
N ILE A 249 1.68 1.29 -9.76
CA ILE A 249 1.09 1.31 -11.10
C ILE A 249 -0.37 1.69 -10.95
N GLU A 250 -0.85 2.61 -11.76
CA GLU A 250 -2.24 3.04 -11.78
C GLU A 250 -2.88 2.66 -13.09
N LEU A 251 -4.03 1.99 -12.99
CA LEU A 251 -4.90 1.67 -14.13
C LEU A 251 -6.05 2.66 -14.11
N ILE A 252 -6.08 3.53 -15.12
CA ILE A 252 -7.04 4.64 -15.22
C ILE A 252 -8.04 4.30 -16.33
N PRO A 253 -9.31 4.02 -15.99
CA PRO A 253 -10.33 3.73 -17.00
C PRO A 253 -10.55 4.94 -17.92
N VAL A 254 -10.51 4.71 -19.24
CA VAL A 254 -10.81 5.73 -20.25
C VAL A 254 -12.32 5.96 -20.27
N GLY A 255 -12.71 7.23 -20.23
CA GLY A 255 -14.13 7.65 -20.18
C GLY A 255 -14.60 8.05 -18.79
N THR A 256 -13.95 7.57 -17.72
CA THR A 256 -14.29 7.93 -16.35
C THR A 256 -13.71 9.29 -15.93
N PHE A 257 -12.53 9.66 -16.46
CA PHE A 257 -11.78 10.86 -16.06
C PHE A 257 -11.24 11.69 -17.24
N ALA A 258 -11.86 11.58 -18.43
CA ALA A 258 -11.30 12.05 -19.70
C ALA A 258 -10.90 13.55 -19.72
N ASN A 259 -11.50 14.38 -18.86
CA ASN A 259 -11.18 15.80 -18.75
C ASN A 259 -10.03 16.11 -17.75
N GLN A 260 -9.83 15.28 -16.72
CA GLN A 260 -8.84 15.57 -15.65
C GLN A 260 -7.40 15.19 -16.04
N LEU A 261 -7.21 14.20 -16.91
CA LEU A 261 -5.87 13.71 -17.28
C LEU A 261 -5.09 14.68 -18.20
N LEU A 262 -5.81 15.51 -18.96
CA LEU A 262 -5.20 16.52 -19.83
C LEU A 262 -4.70 17.73 -19.03
N GLU A 263 -5.38 18.08 -17.94
CA GLU A 263 -4.99 19.21 -17.07
C GLU A 263 -3.83 18.84 -16.13
N GLU A 264 -3.75 17.61 -15.62
CA GLU A 264 -2.62 17.18 -14.78
C GLU A 264 -1.30 17.04 -15.55
N THR A 265 -1.35 16.70 -16.83
CA THR A 265 -0.14 16.59 -17.69
C THR A 265 0.30 17.93 -18.26
N GLN A 266 -0.59 18.92 -18.39
CA GLN A 266 -0.26 20.27 -18.85
C GLN A 266 0.01 21.26 -17.69
N GLY A 267 -0.60 21.05 -16.53
CA GLY A 267 -0.47 21.90 -15.35
C GLY A 267 0.88 21.81 -14.63
N TYR A 268 1.65 20.74 -14.85
CA TYR A 268 3.01 20.63 -14.32
C TYR A 268 4.05 21.47 -15.10
N ASN A 269 3.68 22.01 -16.28
CA ASN A 269 4.57 22.79 -17.15
C ASN A 269 4.36 24.31 -17.06
N ASN A 270 3.41 24.80 -16.26
CA ASN A 270 3.18 26.23 -16.10
C ASN A 270 3.46 26.66 -14.65
N ASN A 271 4.65 27.24 -14.44
CA ASN A 271 5.08 28.12 -13.35
C ASN A 271 4.34 28.02 -12.00
N CYS A 272 5.00 27.44 -10.99
CA CYS A 272 4.78 27.82 -9.61
C CYS A 272 5.99 28.66 -9.13
N PRO A 273 5.81 29.96 -8.79
CA PRO A 273 6.90 30.80 -8.31
C PRO A 273 7.41 30.29 -6.95
N GLN A 274 8.73 30.25 -6.79
CA GLN A 274 9.38 30.11 -5.50
C GLN A 274 9.03 31.31 -4.60
N ASN A 275 8.03 31.18 -3.73
CA ASN A 275 7.98 31.75 -2.36
C ASN A 275 6.54 31.82 -1.85
N SER A 276 6.21 30.99 -0.87
CA SER A 276 5.52 31.45 0.34
C SER A 276 5.51 30.33 1.38
N SER A 277 6.11 30.64 2.52
CA SER A 277 5.98 29.89 3.76
C SER A 277 4.56 30.04 4.28
N SER A 278 3.76 28.97 4.28
CA SER A 278 2.68 28.77 5.24
C SER A 278 2.34 27.29 5.32
N MET A 279 2.68 26.69 6.47
CA MET A 279 2.07 25.45 6.95
C MET A 279 0.55 25.55 6.85
N TYR A 280 -0.07 24.52 6.27
CA TYR A 280 -1.40 24.09 6.69
C TYR A 280 -1.33 22.58 6.86
N ASP A 281 -1.47 22.16 8.11
CA ASP A 281 -1.90 20.81 8.49
C ASP A 281 -3.19 20.50 7.72
N GLN A 282 -3.21 19.41 7.00
CA GLN A 282 -4.46 18.78 6.57
C GLN A 282 -4.64 17.52 7.40
N ASP A 283 -5.37 17.68 8.49
CA ASP A 283 -6.03 16.61 9.21
C ASP A 283 -6.88 15.80 8.21
N TYR A 284 -6.48 14.56 7.97
CA TYR A 284 -7.32 13.57 7.30
C TYR A 284 -8.38 13.09 8.29
N ASN A 285 -9.55 13.74 8.32
CA ASN A 285 -10.80 13.16 8.82
C ASN A 285 -12.01 14.04 8.45
N THR A 286 -12.75 13.65 7.40
CA THR A 286 -14.23 13.52 7.37
C THR A 286 -14.67 13.18 5.95
N TYR A 287 -15.11 11.93 5.73
CA TYR A 287 -15.97 11.57 4.61
C TYR A 287 -17.41 11.83 5.08
N ASP A 288 -17.99 12.96 4.68
CA ASP A 288 -19.43 13.20 4.86
C ASP A 288 -20.15 12.77 3.57
N GLN A 289 -20.90 11.69 3.65
CA GLN A 289 -21.83 11.27 2.60
C GLN A 289 -23.12 12.05 2.79
N ASN A 290 -23.24 13.20 2.12
CA ASN A 290 -24.48 13.78 1.59
C ASN A 290 -24.21 15.23 1.14
N TYR A 291 -23.85 15.44 -0.13
CA TYR A 291 -24.15 16.71 -0.77
C TYR A 291 -24.43 16.49 -2.26
N ASP A 292 -25.72 16.35 -2.55
CA ASP A 292 -26.29 16.42 -3.87
C ASP A 292 -26.67 17.88 -4.12
N GLN A 293 -25.88 18.63 -4.88
CA GLN A 293 -26.31 19.88 -5.51
C GLN A 293 -25.61 20.08 -6.86
N SER A 294 -26.38 19.91 -7.92
CA SER A 294 -26.23 20.57 -9.21
C SER A 294 -25.89 22.06 -9.05
N TYR A 295 -24.97 22.64 -9.84
CA TYR A 295 -25.21 23.93 -10.50
C TYR A 295 -24.16 24.29 -11.57
N ASN A 296 -24.72 24.57 -12.75
CA ASN A 296 -24.29 25.29 -13.95
C ASN A 296 -22.96 26.06 -14.04
N TYR A 297 -22.41 25.92 -15.25
CA TYR A 297 -21.38 26.70 -15.92
C TYR A 297 -21.75 28.19 -16.06
N ASN A 298 -20.81 29.11 -15.81
CA ASN A 298 -20.62 30.30 -16.66
C ASN A 298 -19.30 31.05 -16.40
N HIS A 299 -18.52 31.14 -17.49
CA HIS A 299 -17.56 32.17 -17.95
C HIS A 299 -16.80 33.08 -16.96
N ASN A 300 -15.47 33.02 -17.10
CA ASN A 300 -14.48 34.04 -16.72
C ASN A 300 -14.63 35.29 -17.64
N PRO A 301 -14.30 36.52 -17.20
CA PRO A 301 -12.91 36.97 -17.39
C PRO A 301 -12.38 37.98 -16.34
N GLY A 302 -11.05 38.05 -16.22
CA GLY A 302 -10.36 39.33 -15.96
C GLY A 302 -9.62 39.47 -14.63
N CYS A 303 -8.28 39.43 -14.73
CA CYS A 303 -7.34 39.87 -13.72
C CYS A 303 -7.65 41.28 -13.18
N THR A 304 -7.51 41.51 -11.88
CA THR A 304 -7.05 42.80 -11.33
C THR A 304 -6.40 42.59 -9.97
N CYS A 305 -5.11 42.94 -9.89
CA CYS A 305 -4.40 43.15 -8.65
C CYS A 305 -4.92 44.45 -8.02
N ASN A 306 -5.21 44.45 -6.71
CA ASN A 306 -5.28 45.71 -5.97
C ASN A 306 -4.60 45.56 -4.61
N GLN A 307 -3.63 46.44 -4.38
CA GLN A 307 -2.87 46.56 -3.15
C GLN A 307 -3.61 47.40 -2.10
N GLY A 308 -3.32 47.11 -0.83
CA GLY A 308 -3.30 48.06 0.28
C GLY A 308 -4.66 48.44 0.88
N TYR A 309 -4.89 48.14 2.16
CA TYR A 309 -4.46 48.99 3.27
C TYR A 309 -4.88 48.37 4.61
N ASN A 310 -4.02 48.59 5.59
CA ASN A 310 -4.21 48.33 7.02
C ASN A 310 -5.31 49.25 7.58
N ASN A 311 -6.17 48.76 8.48
CA ASN A 311 -6.50 49.37 9.79
C ASN A 311 -7.85 48.91 10.39
N ASN A 312 -7.73 48.49 11.66
CA ASN A 312 -8.64 48.67 12.80
C ASN A 312 -9.84 47.72 13.04
N CYS A 313 -9.76 47.06 14.20
CA CYS A 313 -10.85 46.49 15.00
C CYS A 313 -11.99 47.50 15.26
N PRO A 314 -13.16 47.01 15.70
CA PRO A 314 -13.47 47.22 17.12
C PRO A 314 -14.25 46.12 17.86
N LYS A 315 -13.89 46.03 19.15
CA LYS A 315 -14.55 45.47 20.36
C LYS A 315 -14.72 43.96 20.49
#